data_AF-A0A355AHS8-F1
#
_entry.id   AF-A0A355AHS8-F1
#
_cell.length_a   1.000
_cell.length_b   1.000
_cell.length_c   1.000
_cell.angle_alpha   90.00
_cell.angle_beta   90.00
_cell.angle_gamma   90.00
#
_symmetry.space_group_name_H-M   'P 1'
#
loop_
_entity.id
_entity.type
_entity.pdbx_description
1 polymer ?
#
loop_
_entity_poly.entity_id
_entity_poly.type
_entity_poly.pdbx_seq_one_letter_code
_entity_poly.pdbx_strand_id
1 'polypeptide(L)'
;GDVDFDHFYTHLQEGIFKNTQQLYYKHLCGEFNTASSFGLWVGAKLMKSQQAPEAIKLNNIEVKSHKNILLYNQYRGENHSFTLLQSC
;
A
#
# COMPACT_ATOMS: atom_id res chain seq x y z
N GLY A 1 -2.36 4.41 -11.76
CA GLY A 1 -3.03 5.26 -10.76
C GLY A 1 -3.68 6.41 -11.47
N ASP A 2 -4.16 7.38 -10.69
CA ASP A 2 -4.77 8.63 -11.17
C ASP A 2 -3.93 9.79 -10.62
N VAL A 3 -3.12 10.40 -11.50
CA VAL A 3 -2.07 11.36 -11.14
C VAL A 3 -2.66 12.60 -10.45
N ASP A 4 -3.88 13.00 -10.81
CA ASP A 4 -4.54 14.18 -10.25
C ASP A 4 -4.80 14.03 -8.75
N PHE A 5 -4.93 12.78 -8.27
CA PHE A 5 -5.23 12.46 -6.87
C PHE A 5 -4.06 11.79 -6.14
N ASP A 6 -2.89 11.68 -6.79
CA ASP A 6 -1.72 11.04 -6.17
C ASP A 6 -1.18 11.84 -4.97
N HIS A 7 -1.48 13.14 -4.89
CA HIS A 7 -1.09 14.01 -3.79
C HIS A 7 -1.56 13.51 -2.41
N PHE A 8 -2.70 12.79 -2.32
CA PHE A 8 -3.12 12.15 -1.08
C PHE A 8 -2.16 11.04 -0.63
N TYR A 9 -1.62 10.27 -1.58
CA TYR A 9 -0.62 9.25 -1.28
C TYR A 9 0.69 9.92 -0.88
N THR A 10 1.16 10.90 -1.65
CA THR A 10 2.41 11.62 -1.38
C THR A 10 2.39 12.28 0.00
N HIS A 11 1.28 12.94 0.38
CA HIS A 11 1.15 13.58 1.69
C HIS A 11 1.30 12.57 2.85
N LEU A 12 0.72 11.38 2.72
CA LEU A 12 0.84 10.32 3.71
C LEU A 12 2.25 9.70 3.74
N GLN A 13 2.83 9.50 2.56
CA GLN A 13 4.17 8.94 2.38
C GLN A 13 5.26 9.85 2.96
N GLU A 14 5.16 11.17 2.76
CA GLU A 14 6.15 12.13 3.24
C GLU A 14 5.85 12.64 4.66
N GLY A 15 4.60 12.49 5.12
CA GLY A 15 4.14 12.91 6.44
C GLY A 15 4.22 11.80 7.48
N ILE A 16 3.06 11.33 7.94
CA ILE A 16 2.95 10.42 9.09
C ILE A 16 3.58 9.04 8.86
N PHE A 17 3.70 8.59 7.60
CA PHE A 17 4.28 7.29 7.25
C PHE A 17 5.69 7.37 6.63
N LYS A 18 6.39 8.50 6.77
CA LYS A 18 7.75 8.68 6.22
C LYS A 18 8.78 7.67 6.70
N ASN A 19 8.59 7.14 7.91
CA ASN A 19 9.47 6.16 8.54
C ASN A 19 8.90 4.73 8.45
N THR A 20 7.90 4.50 7.60
CA THR A 20 7.26 3.19 7.39
C THR A 20 7.70 2.64 6.05
N GLN A 21 7.84 1.31 5.93
CA GLN A 21 8.04 0.68 4.62
C GLN A 21 6.81 0.97 3.73
N GLN A 22 7.05 1.55 2.56
CA GLN A 22 5.99 1.97 1.65
C GLN A 22 6.00 1.09 0.40
N LEU A 23 4.82 0.59 0.03
CA LEU A 23 4.64 -0.32 -1.08
C LEU A 23 3.55 0.19 -2.02
N TYR A 24 3.64 -0.17 -3.31
CA TYR A 24 2.68 0.21 -4.33
C TYR A 24 2.32 -0.97 -5.22
N TYR A 25 1.02 -1.21 -5.42
CA TYR A 25 0.54 -2.36 -6.20
C TYR A 25 -0.19 -1.97 -7.50
N LYS A 26 -0.68 -0.72 -7.63
CA LYS A 26 -1.51 -0.34 -8.79
C LYS A 26 -0.74 -0.25 -10.11
N HIS A 27 0.60 -0.20 -10.08
CA HIS A 27 1.39 -0.33 -11.32
C HIS A 27 1.39 -1.76 -11.88
N LEU A 28 1.04 -2.77 -11.07
CA LEU A 28 0.96 -4.17 -11.50
C LEU A 28 -0.41 -4.54 -12.05
N CYS A 29 -1.48 -3.98 -11.47
CA CYS A 29 -2.86 -4.32 -11.85
C CYS A 29 -3.57 -3.23 -12.66
N GLY A 30 -3.14 -1.97 -12.57
CA GLY A 30 -3.87 -0.81 -13.09
C GLY A 30 -4.83 -0.20 -12.06
N GLU A 31 -5.62 0.77 -12.51
CA GLU A 31 -6.62 1.48 -11.70
C GLU A 31 -8.03 1.03 -12.10
N PHE A 32 -8.77 0.46 -11.15
CA PHE A 32 -10.16 0.05 -11.32
C PHE A 32 -10.83 -0.12 -9.95
N ASN A 33 -12.16 -0.15 -9.90
CA ASN A 33 -12.95 -0.08 -8.66
C ASN A 33 -12.62 -1.17 -7.62
N THR A 34 -12.09 -2.31 -8.05
CA THR A 34 -11.72 -3.44 -7.19
C THR A 34 -10.20 -3.65 -7.05
N ALA A 35 -9.38 -2.68 -7.45
CA ALA A 35 -7.92 -2.76 -7.31
C ALA A 35 -7.48 -2.95 -5.85
N SER A 36 -8.27 -2.46 -4.89
CA SER A 36 -8.05 -2.67 -3.45
C SER A 36 -8.01 -4.15 -3.05
N SER A 37 -8.77 -5.03 -3.72
CA SER A 37 -8.73 -6.48 -3.49
C SER A 37 -7.39 -7.09 -3.90
N PHE A 38 -6.75 -6.55 -4.94
CA PHE A 38 -5.39 -6.95 -5.31
C PHE A 38 -4.39 -6.50 -4.23
N GLY A 39 -4.52 -5.27 -3.73
CA GLY A 39 -3.75 -4.80 -2.58
C GLY A 39 -3.89 -5.72 -1.36
N LEU A 40 -5.12 -6.15 -1.04
CA LEU A 40 -5.39 -7.07 0.07
C LEU A 40 -4.65 -8.40 -0.11
N TRP A 41 -4.72 -8.97 -1.31
CA TRP A 41 -3.99 -10.19 -1.66
C TRP A 41 -2.48 -10.01 -1.53
N VAL A 42 -1.91 -8.90 -2.01
CA VAL A 42 -0.50 -8.56 -1.83
C VAL A 42 -0.14 -8.47 -0.35
N GLY A 43 -0.93 -7.77 0.46
CA GLY A 43 -0.74 -7.67 1.91
C GLY A 43 -0.74 -9.03 2.60
N ALA A 44 -1.71 -9.89 2.31
CA ALA A 44 -1.77 -11.24 2.86
C ALA A 44 -0.56 -12.10 2.44
N LYS A 45 -0.11 -11.98 1.18
CA LYS A 45 1.10 -12.65 0.70
C LYS A 45 2.35 -12.17 1.43
N LEU A 46 2.51 -10.86 1.62
CA LEU A 46 3.62 -10.26 2.38
C LEU A 46 3.65 -10.76 3.82
N MET A 47 2.50 -10.82 4.49
CA MET A 47 2.43 -11.37 5.85
C MET A 47 2.80 -12.84 5.92
N LYS A 48 2.53 -13.61 4.86
CA LYS A 48 2.90 -15.03 4.82
C LYS A 48 4.37 -15.27 4.46
N SER A 49 4.91 -14.55 3.47
CA SER A 49 6.28 -14.72 2.98
C SER A 49 7.31 -13.94 3.81
N GLN A 50 6.87 -12.88 4.50
CA GLN A 50 7.72 -11.90 5.18
C GLN A 50 8.75 -11.25 4.24
N GLN A 51 8.47 -11.22 2.94
CA GLN A 51 9.36 -10.71 1.91
C GLN A 51 8.61 -9.79 0.96
N ALA A 52 9.05 -8.53 0.88
CA ALA A 52 8.56 -7.55 -0.08
C ALA A 52 9.40 -7.57 -1.35
N PRO A 53 8.83 -7.91 -2.52
CA PRO A 53 9.54 -7.83 -3.80
C PRO A 53 9.98 -6.39 -4.09
N GLU A 54 11.19 -6.23 -4.64
CA GLU A 54 11.73 -4.91 -5.02
C GLU A 54 10.80 -4.15 -5.97
N ALA A 55 10.15 -4.86 -6.89
CA ALA A 55 9.24 -4.26 -7.86
C ALA A 55 8.09 -3.45 -7.24
N ILE A 56 7.71 -3.74 -5.99
CA ILE A 56 6.61 -3.04 -5.31
C ILE A 56 7.07 -2.07 -4.22
N LYS A 57 8.37 -1.95 -3.96
CA LYS A 57 8.89 -1.02 -2.95
C LYS A 57 8.92 0.41 -3.51
N LEU A 58 8.44 1.36 -2.70
CA LEU A 58 8.55 2.80 -2.99
C LEU A 58 9.70 3.47 -2.24
N ASN A 59 10.21 2.84 -1.19
CA ASN A 59 11.33 3.34 -0.41
C ASN A 59 12.25 2.20 0.03
N ASN A 60 13.44 2.57 0.52
CA ASN A 60 14.46 1.63 0.98
C ASN A 60 14.31 1.26 2.46
N ILE A 61 13.13 1.49 3.06
CA ILE A 61 12.87 1.13 4.44
C ILE A 61 12.57 -0.36 4.51
N GLU A 62 13.33 -1.07 5.34
CA GLU A 62 13.11 -2.49 5.60
C GLU A 62 12.50 -2.70 6.97
N VAL A 63 11.61 -3.68 7.05
CA VAL A 63 10.99 -4.12 8.30
C VAL A 63 11.40 -5.55 8.57
N LYS A 64 11.68 -5.86 9.84
CA LYS A 64 12.04 -7.23 10.25
C LYS A 64 10.89 -8.21 10.09
N SER A 65 9.65 -7.71 10.23
CA SER A 65 8.46 -8.54 10.13
C SER A 65 7.23 -7.71 9.75
N HIS A 66 6.43 -8.22 8.82
CA HIS A 66 5.16 -7.67 8.40
C HIS A 66 4.03 -8.18 9.29
N LYS A 67 3.91 -7.61 10.50
CA LYS A 67 2.83 -7.94 11.45
C LYS A 67 1.56 -7.12 11.23
N ASN A 68 1.74 -5.85 10.87
CA ASN A 68 0.67 -4.90 10.61
C ASN A 68 0.90 -4.29 9.24
N ILE A 69 -0.09 -4.41 8.35
CA ILE A 69 -0.08 -3.78 7.04
C ILE A 69 -1.34 -2.93 6.90
N LEU A 70 -1.17 -1.62 6.72
CA LEU A 70 -2.25 -0.70 6.41
C LEU A 70 -2.34 -0.55 4.90
N LEU A 71 -3.51 -0.87 4.34
CA LEU A 71 -3.85 -0.57 2.96
C LEU A 71 -4.65 0.72 2.94
N TYR A 72 -4.22 1.63 2.10
CA TYR A 72 -4.93 2.85 1.81
C TYR A 72 -5.26 2.89 0.32
N ASN A 73 -6.54 3.11 0.00
CA ASN A 73 -7.00 3.35 -1.35
C ASN A 73 -7.91 4.58 -1.37
N GLN A 74 -7.90 5.32 -2.47
CA GLN A 74 -8.84 6.41 -2.69
C GLN A 74 -9.40 6.33 -4.11
N TYR A 75 -10.61 6.87 -4.31
CA TYR A 75 -11.18 7.11 -5.62
C TYR A 75 -11.58 8.58 -5.74
N ARG A 76 -10.92 9.28 -6.68
CA ARG A 76 -11.11 10.69 -7.02
C ARG A 76 -11.04 11.65 -5.83
N GLY A 77 -10.28 11.32 -4.79
CA GLY A 77 -10.14 12.15 -3.59
C GLY A 77 -11.43 12.32 -2.77
N GLU A 78 -12.46 11.54 -3.07
CA GLU A 78 -13.75 11.60 -2.37
C GLU A 78 -13.94 10.37 -1.49
N ASN A 79 -13.65 9.19 -2.04
CA ASN A 79 -13.92 7.94 -1.38
C ASN A 79 -12.61 7.32 -0.90
N HIS A 80 -12.34 7.46 0.39
CA HIS A 80 -11.14 6.94 1.04
C HIS A 80 -11.47 5.64 1.78
N SER A 81 -10.62 4.62 1.60
CA SER A 81 -10.74 3.36 2.34
C SER A 81 -9.43 2.98 3.00
N PHE A 82 -9.57 2.45 4.21
CA PHE A 82 -8.47 1.99 5.05
C PHE A 82 -8.76 0.56 5.48
N THR A 83 -7.83 -0.35 5.21
CA THR A 83 -7.93 -1.75 5.65
C THR A 83 -6.66 -2.12 6.39
N LEU A 84 -6.79 -2.52 7.65
CA LEU A 84 -5.67 -3.01 8.45
C LEU A 84 -5.66 -4.54 8.42
N LEU A 85 -4.54 -5.11 7.98
CA LEU A 85 -4.24 -6.53 8.15
C LEU A 85 -3.29 -6.70 9.34
N GLN A 86 -3.61 -7.65 10.21
CA GLN A 86 -2.83 -7.94 11.41
C GLN A 86 -2.62 -9.45 11.57
N SER A 87 -1.39 -9.86 11.86
CA SER A 87 -1.07 -11.26 12.21
C SER A 87 -1.25 -11.46 13.70
N CYS A 88 -1.92 -12.55 14.09
CA CYS A 88 -1.97 -13.01 15.47
C CYS A 88 -0.65 -13.62 15.93
#